data_AF-A0A6G3WXD9-F1
#
_entry.id   AF-A0A6G3WXD9-F1
#
_cell.length_a   1.000
_cell.length_b   1.000
_cell.length_c   1.000
_cell.angle_alpha   90.00
_cell.angle_beta   90.00
_cell.angle_gamma   90.00
#
_symmetry.space_group_name_H-M   'P 1'
#
loop_
_entity.id
_entity.type
_entity.pdbx_description
1 polymer ?
#
loop_
_entity_poly.entity_id
_entity_poly.type
_entity_poly.pdbx_seq_one_letter_code
_entity_poly.pdbx_strand_id
1 'polypeptide(L)'
;AVRPAFASALLPRTEDAVRELRAEGVERVAVAPYVIAPGRLPDRIAAGAEAAGADVLADVLGPAPELARLLLNRYDEARMTVGASLTA
;
A
#
# COMPACT_ATOMS: atom_id res chain seq x y z
N ALA A 1 5.38 15.66 0.65
CA ALA A 1 4.72 15.19 -0.58
C ALA A 1 4.43 13.70 -0.46
N VAL A 2 3.52 13.15 -1.27
CA VAL A 2 3.25 11.70 -1.35
C VAL A 2 3.39 11.28 -2.81
N ARG A 3 3.99 10.11 -3.06
CA ARG A 3 4.15 9.51 -4.38
C ARG A 3 3.68 8.05 -4.35
N PRO A 4 2.74 7.63 -5.22
CA PRO A 4 2.42 6.23 -5.37
C PRO A 4 3.57 5.52 -6.12
N ALA A 5 3.84 4.28 -5.72
CA ALA A 5 4.78 3.39 -6.38
C ALA A 5 4.21 1.97 -6.41
N PHE A 6 4.66 1.17 -7.37
CA PHE A 6 4.10 -0.15 -7.64
C PHE A 6 5.17 -1.24 -7.57
N ALA A 7 4.92 -2.22 -6.69
CA ALA A 7 5.79 -3.40 -6.55
C ALA A 7 5.87 -4.24 -7.83
N SER A 8 4.84 -4.19 -8.69
CA SER A 8 4.73 -4.95 -9.93
C SER A 8 3.80 -4.25 -10.92
N ALA A 9 3.69 -4.81 -12.14
CA ALA A 9 2.81 -4.41 -13.24
C ALA A 9 3.02 -2.99 -13.80
N LEU A 10 2.93 -1.96 -12.97
CA LEU A 10 3.05 -0.56 -13.34
C LEU A 10 4.35 0.04 -12.80
N LEU A 11 4.64 1.26 -13.25
CA LEU A 11 5.72 2.13 -12.77
C LEU A 11 5.08 3.40 -12.17
N PRO A 12 5.79 4.14 -11.30
CA PRO A 12 7.20 3.96 -10.85
C PRO A 12 7.40 2.80 -9.87
N ARG A 13 8.66 2.34 -9.71
CA ARG A 13 9.04 1.42 -8.61
C ARG A 13 9.27 2.20 -7.31
N THR A 14 9.37 1.48 -6.19
CA THR A 14 9.58 2.08 -4.86
C THR A 14 10.83 2.95 -4.84
N GLU A 15 11.94 2.43 -5.37
CA GLU A 15 13.22 3.11 -5.43
C GLU A 15 13.16 4.40 -6.26
N ASP A 16 12.34 4.45 -7.31
CA ASP A 16 12.18 5.62 -8.16
C ASP A 16 11.46 6.74 -7.40
N ALA A 17 10.36 6.41 -6.73
CA ALA A 17 9.59 7.36 -5.94
C ALA A 17 10.38 7.93 -4.76
N VAL A 18 11.20 7.10 -4.11
CA VAL A 18 12.10 7.57 -3.04
C VAL A 18 13.15 8.53 -3.60
N ARG A 19 13.81 8.19 -4.72
CA ARG A 19 14.80 9.07 -5.36
C ARG A 19 14.19 10.39 -5.84
N GLU A 20 12.97 10.37 -6.36
CA GLU A 20 12.23 11.57 -6.77
C GLU A 20 12.02 12.50 -5.57
N LEU A 21 11.51 11.98 -4.45
CA LEU A 21 11.32 12.77 -3.22
C LEU A 21 12.65 13.34 -2.70
N ARG A 22 13.74 12.57 -2.77
CA ARG A 22 15.08 13.06 -2.41
C ARG A 22 15.55 14.19 -3.31
N ALA A 23 15.35 14.07 -4.62
CA ALA A 23 15.71 15.10 -5.59
C ALA A 23 14.91 16.40 -5.37
N GLU A 24 13.68 16.30 -4.83
CA GLU A 24 12.87 17.43 -4.38
C GLU A 24 13.33 18.03 -3.04
N GLY A 25 14.38 17.51 -2.42
CA GLY A 25 14.92 18.01 -1.14
C GLY A 25 14.22 17.46 0.11
N VAL A 26 13.44 16.38 0.00
CA VAL A 26 12.80 15.75 1.16
C VAL A 26 13.85 15.04 2.03
N GLU A 27 14.04 15.54 3.24
CA GLU A 27 15.05 15.04 4.19
C GLU A 27 14.67 13.72 4.86
N ARG A 28 13.38 13.40 4.97
CA ARG A 28 12.91 12.10 5.51
C ARG A 28 11.81 11.50 4.65
N VAL A 29 12.04 10.28 4.19
CA VAL A 29 11.14 9.51 3.34
C VAL A 29 10.76 8.23 4.06
N ALA A 30 9.46 8.05 4.28
CA ALA A 30 8.88 6.81 4.76
C ALA A 30 8.20 6.06 3.61
N VAL A 31 8.38 4.74 3.55
CA VAL A 31 7.69 3.85 2.63
C VAL A 31 6.65 3.05 3.40
N ALA A 32 5.39 3.13 2.95
CA ALA A 32 4.27 2.41 3.53
C ALA A 32 3.75 1.35 2.54
N PRO A 33 4.09 0.06 2.71
CA PRO A 33 3.58 -1.01 1.86
C PRO A 33 2.06 -1.15 1.97
N TYR A 34 1.33 -0.87 0.89
CA TYR A 34 -0.13 -1.09 0.84
C TYR A 34 -0.44 -2.53 0.41
N VAL A 35 -0.05 -3.48 1.26
CA VAL A 35 -0.23 -4.93 1.06
C VAL A 35 -0.67 -5.57 2.37
N ILE A 36 -1.53 -6.59 2.28
CA ILE A 36 -2.19 -7.17 3.47
C ILE A 36 -1.27 -8.16 4.21
N ALA A 37 -0.53 -8.98 3.48
CA ALA A 37 0.21 -10.10 4.04
C ALA A 37 1.66 -10.13 3.54
N PRO A 38 2.58 -10.77 4.29
CA PRO A 38 3.95 -11.00 3.84
C PRO A 38 4.02 -11.81 2.53
N GLY A 39 5.16 -11.71 1.85
CA GLY A 39 5.45 -12.45 0.62
C GLY A 39 6.16 -11.59 -0.43
N ARG A 40 6.17 -12.08 -1.67
CA ARG A 40 7.05 -11.54 -2.72
C ARG A 40 6.86 -10.05 -3.04
N LEU A 41 5.63 -9.52 -2.94
CA LEU A 41 5.38 -8.11 -3.23
C LEU A 41 5.95 -7.17 -2.15
N PRO A 42 5.64 -7.34 -0.85
CA PRO A 42 6.31 -6.57 0.19
C PRO A 42 7.82 -6.74 0.19
N ASP A 43 8.36 -7.94 -0.10
CA ASP A 43 9.82 -8.14 -0.18
C ASP A 43 10.46 -7.25 -1.26
N ARG A 44 9.80 -7.11 -2.42
CA ARG A 44 10.25 -6.22 -3.49
C ARG A 44 10.17 -4.74 -3.10
N ILE A 45 9.13 -4.35 -2.35
CA ILE A 45 9.00 -2.98 -1.83
C ILE A 45 10.14 -2.68 -0.86
N ALA A 46 10.41 -3.61 0.06
CA ALA A 46 11.47 -3.48 1.05
C ALA A 46 12.85 -3.32 0.38
N ALA A 47 13.17 -4.20 -0.58
CA ALA A 47 14.43 -4.12 -1.32
C ALA A 47 14.58 -2.78 -2.08
N GLY A 48 13.52 -2.28 -2.70
CA GLY A 48 13.53 -0.98 -3.39
C GLY A 48 13.68 0.21 -2.42
N ALA A 49 13.01 0.15 -1.27
CA ALA A 49 13.11 1.18 -0.23
C ALA A 49 14.53 1.26 0.35
N GLU A 50 15.13 0.10 0.66
CA GLU A 50 16.51 -0.02 1.14
C GLU A 50 17.51 0.51 0.09
N ALA A 51 17.39 0.06 -1.16
CA ALA A 51 18.29 0.46 -2.24
C ALA A 51 18.28 1.97 -2.55
N ALA A 52 17.18 2.67 -2.22
CA ALA A 52 17.05 4.11 -2.41
C ALA A 52 17.27 4.94 -1.13
N GLY A 53 17.54 4.29 0.02
CA GLY A 53 17.80 4.97 1.29
C GLY A 53 16.56 5.66 1.87
N ALA A 54 15.40 4.99 1.84
CA ALA A 54 14.27 5.41 2.66
C ALA A 54 14.62 5.27 4.16
N ASP A 55 14.18 6.24 4.97
CA ASP A 55 14.53 6.31 6.39
C ASP A 55 13.67 5.38 7.25
N VAL A 56 12.43 5.13 6.80
CA VAL A 56 11.46 4.29 7.49
C VAL A 56 10.76 3.40 6.49
N LEU A 57 10.66 2.12 6.81
CA LEU A 57 9.80 1.17 6.12
C LEU A 57 8.78 0.65 7.14
N ALA A 58 7.50 0.84 6.85
CA ALA A 58 6.44 0.26 7.66
C ALA A 58 6.26 -1.23 7.35
N ASP A 59 5.69 -1.98 8.31
CA ASP A 59 5.25 -3.35 8.08
C ASP A 59 4.09 -3.42 7.07
N VAL A 60 3.77 -4.65 6.63
CA VAL A 60 2.51 -4.93 5.91
C VAL A 60 1.32 -4.60 6.79
N LEU A 61 0.15 -4.35 6.20
CA LEU A 61 -1.07 -3.99 6.95
C LEU A 61 -1.43 -5.06 8.00
N GLY A 62 -1.19 -6.34 7.67
CA GLY A 62 -1.37 -7.45 8.58
C GLY A 62 -2.79 -7.53 9.15
N PRO A 63 -2.95 -8.02 10.39
CA PRO A 63 -4.24 -8.12 11.06
C PRO A 63 -4.67 -6.79 11.71
N ALA A 64 -4.48 -5.66 11.05
CA ALA A 64 -4.88 -4.36 11.57
C ALA A 64 -6.41 -4.34 11.89
N PRO A 65 -6.83 -3.90 13.09
CA PRO A 65 -8.24 -3.78 13.44
C PRO A 65 -9.04 -2.94 12.43
N GLU A 66 -8.41 -1.92 11.85
CA GLU A 66 -8.97 -1.05 10.83
C GLU A 66 -9.30 -1.83 9.54
N LEU A 67 -8.43 -2.76 9.13
CA LEU A 67 -8.66 -3.60 7.96
C LEU A 67 -9.80 -4.59 8.21
N ALA A 68 -9.88 -5.16 9.42
CA ALA A 68 -10.99 -6.03 9.80
C ALA A 68 -12.34 -5.28 9.77
N ARG A 69 -12.39 -4.07 10.35
CA ARG A 69 -13.59 -3.22 10.30
C ARG A 69 -13.97 -2.86 8.85
N LEU A 70 -12.99 -2.51 8.02
CA LEU A 70 -13.20 -2.22 6.61
C LEU A 70 -13.81 -3.41 5.86
N LEU A 71 -13.32 -4.62 6.12
CA LEU A 71 -13.82 -5.84 5.51
C LEU A 71 -15.29 -6.10 5.88
N LEU A 72 -15.65 -5.91 7.15
CA LEU A 72 -17.05 -6.02 7.59
C LEU A 72 -17.96 -4.99 6.91
N ASN A 73 -17.52 -3.73 6.83
CA ASN A 73 -18.28 -2.69 6.14
C ASN A 73 -18.50 -3.04 4.66
N ARG A 74 -17.47 -3.52 3.96
CA ARG A 74 -17.58 -3.97 2.55
C ARG A 74 -18.52 -5.15 2.38
N TYR A 75 -18.53 -6.07 3.35
CA TYR A 75 -19.46 -7.19 3.35
C TYR A 75 -20.91 -6.72 3.46
N ASP A 76 -21.20 -5.82 4.39
CA ASP A 76 -22.55 -5.26 4.57
C ASP A 76 -23.01 -4.49 3.33
N GLU A 77 -22.13 -3.66 2.74
CA GLU A 77 -22.38 -2.95 1.48
C GLU A 77 -22.75 -3.91 0.33
N ALA A 78 -21.97 -4.99 0.16
CA ALA A 78 -22.21 -5.99 -0.88
C ALA A 78 -23.53 -6.74 -0.66
N ARG A 79 -23.83 -7.09 0.59
CA ARG A 79 -25.08 -7.78 0.97
C ARG A 79 -26.30 -6.93 0.66
N MET A 80 -26.24 -5.62 0.93
CA MET A 80 -27.34 -4.70 0.61
C MET A 80 -27.53 -4.51 -0.90
N THR A 81 -26.43 -4.45 -1.66
CA THR A 81 -26.47 -4.35 -3.12
C THR A 81 -27.13 -5.56 -3.75
N VAL A 82 -26.77 -6.78 -3.31
CA VAL A 82 -27.40 -8.02 -3.79
C VAL A 82 -28.89 -8.07 -3.42
N GLY A 83 -29.24 -7.64 -2.20
CA GLY A 83 -30.64 -7.57 -1.77
C GLY A 83 -31.48 -6.64 -2.65
N ALA A 84 -30.95 -5.45 -2.98
CA ALA A 84 -31.62 -4.50 -3.86
C ALA A 84 -31.82 -5.05 -5.28
N SER A 85 -30.82 -5.74 -5.83
CA SER A 85 -30.90 -6.38 -7.16
C SER A 85 -31.85 -7.58 -7.23
N LEU A 86 -32.15 -8.23 -6.10
CA LEU A 86 -33.14 -9.33 -6.04
C LEU A 86 -34.58 -8.83 -5.86
N THR A 87 -34.76 -7.59 -5.40
CA THR A 87 -36.07 -6.95 -5.22
C THR A 87 -36.50 -6.05 -6.38
N ALA A 88 -35.58 -5.74 -7.30
CA ALA A 88 -35.84 -4.97 -8.52
C ALA A 88 -36.23 -5.91 -9.68
#